data_AF-A0A2R6NP92-F1
#
_entry.id   AF-A0A2R6NP92-F1
#
_cell.length_a   1.000
_cell.length_b   1.000
_cell.length_c   1.000
_cell.angle_alpha   90.00
_cell.angle_beta   90.00
_cell.angle_gamma   90.00
#
_symmetry.space_group_name_H-M   'P 1'
#
loop_
_entity.id
_entity.type
_entity.pdbx_description
1 polymer ?
#
loop_
_entity_poly.entity_id
_entity_poly.type
_entity_poly.pdbx_seq_one_letter_code
_entity_poly.pdbx_strand_id
1 'polypeptide(L)'
;MKSRIHVSLRYEPLNMETRERLWKAFLKKAGLQSEESNDVDGGLMSELCQRPLNGREIKNIIKTATIFASYHGRTVDVQDVLRVVQTTDDLSEMN
;
A
#
# COMPACT_ATOMS: atom_id res chain seq x y z
N MET A 1 -2.36 -0.16 -38.43
CA MET A 1 -2.22 0.09 -36.98
C MET A 1 -3.44 -0.51 -36.29
N LYS A 2 -3.27 -1.47 -35.37
CA LYS A 2 -4.37 -2.04 -34.56
C LYS A 2 -4.43 -1.27 -33.25
N SER A 3 -5.55 -0.56 -33.00
CA SER A 3 -5.79 0.09 -31.71
C SER A 3 -5.77 -0.96 -30.60
N ARG A 4 -4.92 -0.77 -29.59
CA ARG A 4 -4.73 -1.69 -28.45
C ARG A 4 -5.64 -1.35 -27.26
N ILE A 5 -6.51 -0.36 -27.38
CA ILE A 5 -7.44 0.03 -26.31
C ILE A 5 -8.85 -0.09 -26.87
N HIS A 6 -9.53 -1.17 -26.52
CA HIS A 6 -10.88 -1.49 -26.99
C HIS A 6 -11.94 -1.38 -25.86
N VAL A 7 -11.51 -1.21 -24.61
CA VAL A 7 -12.42 -1.08 -23.46
C VAL A 7 -11.84 -0.09 -22.45
N SER A 8 -12.68 0.84 -22.01
CA SER A 8 -12.39 1.74 -20.89
C SER A 8 -13.34 1.39 -19.74
N LEU A 9 -12.86 0.58 -18.79
CA LEU A 9 -13.60 0.27 -17.58
C LEU A 9 -13.39 1.41 -16.58
N ARG A 10 -14.47 2.15 -16.27
CA ARG A 10 -14.46 3.11 -15.16
C ARG A 10 -14.65 2.31 -13.87
N TYR A 11 -13.59 2.22 -13.09
CA TYR A 11 -13.67 1.70 -11.72
C TYR A 11 -13.99 2.85 -10.78
N GLU A 12 -14.96 2.65 -9.90
CA GLU A 12 -15.21 3.59 -8.81
C GLU A 12 -14.01 3.66 -7.87
N PRO A 13 -13.72 4.83 -7.27
CA PRO A 13 -12.69 4.94 -6.25
C PRO A 13 -12.96 3.93 -5.13
N LEU A 14 -11.90 3.28 -4.64
CA LEU A 14 -12.03 2.31 -3.56
C LEU A 14 -12.64 2.98 -2.33
N ASN A 15 -13.72 2.42 -1.79
CA ASN A 15 -14.25 2.85 -0.50
C ASN A 15 -13.26 2.52 0.63
N MET A 16 -13.40 3.20 1.77
CA MET A 16 -12.46 3.10 2.89
C MET A 16 -12.32 1.66 3.41
N GLU A 17 -13.43 0.92 3.49
CA GLU A 17 -13.46 -0.49 3.90
C GLU A 17 -12.66 -1.39 2.94
N THR A 18 -12.75 -1.15 1.63
CA THR A 18 -11.99 -1.92 0.64
C THR A 18 -10.51 -1.60 0.70
N ARG A 19 -10.13 -0.33 0.92
CA ARG A 19 -8.74 0.05 1.15
C ARG A 19 -8.18 -0.66 2.39
N GLU A 20 -8.93 -0.68 3.48
CA GLU A 20 -8.54 -1.37 4.71
C GLU A 20 -8.32 -2.87 4.47
N ARG A 21 -9.24 -3.54 3.77
CA ARG A 21 -9.09 -4.96 3.40
C ARG A 21 -7.84 -5.22 2.55
N LEU A 22 -7.56 -4.34 1.59
CA LEU A 22 -6.37 -4.45 0.74
C LEU A 22 -5.08 -4.25 1.53
N TRP A 23 -5.04 -3.24 2.41
CA TRP A 23 -3.92 -3.00 3.31
C TRP A 23 -3.65 -4.24 4.18
N LYS A 24 -4.66 -4.77 4.87
CA LYS A 24 -4.53 -5.99 5.68
C LYS A 24 -4.03 -7.17 4.85
N ALA A 25 -4.61 -7.40 3.66
CA ALA A 25 -4.22 -8.51 2.81
C ALA A 25 -2.75 -8.42 2.34
N PHE A 26 -2.29 -7.21 1.98
CA PHE A 26 -0.91 -7.02 1.52
C PHE A 26 0.10 -6.99 2.67
N LEU A 27 -0.25 -6.43 3.83
CA LEU A 27 0.58 -6.48 5.04
C LEU A 27 0.76 -7.92 5.52
N LYS A 28 -0.32 -8.71 5.57
CA LYS A 28 -0.25 -10.16 5.86
C LYS A 28 0.67 -10.88 4.87
N LYS A 29 0.54 -10.59 3.57
CA LYS A 29 1.39 -11.19 2.54
C LYS A 29 2.87 -10.81 2.66
N ALA A 30 3.16 -9.61 3.15
CA ALA A 30 4.51 -9.12 3.37
C ALA A 30 5.16 -9.67 4.66
N GLY A 31 4.42 -10.45 5.46
CA GLY A 31 4.88 -10.97 6.75
C GLY A 31 4.84 -9.94 7.88
N LEU A 32 4.16 -8.79 7.67
CA LEU A 32 3.98 -7.73 8.66
C LEU A 32 2.79 -7.95 9.59
N GLN A 33 1.97 -8.97 9.31
CA GLN A 33 0.91 -9.41 10.21
C GLN A 33 0.99 -10.93 10.34
N SER A 34 1.08 -11.42 11.58
CA SER A 34 0.92 -12.84 11.91
C SER A 34 -0.53 -13.08 12.39
N GLU A 35 -0.98 -14.33 12.44
CA GLU A 35 -2.33 -14.64 12.98
C GLU A 35 -2.45 -14.35 14.49
N GLU A 36 -1.31 -14.17 15.18
CA GLU A 36 -1.23 -13.95 16.63
C GLU A 36 -0.90 -12.49 16.99
N SER A 37 -0.31 -11.71 16.07
CA SER A 37 0.03 -10.30 16.27
C SER A 37 -0.90 -9.38 15.50
N ASN A 38 -1.80 -8.72 16.23
CA ASN A 38 -2.56 -7.56 15.76
C ASN A 38 -1.67 -6.29 15.65
N ASP A 39 -0.39 -6.43 15.28
CA ASP A 39 0.64 -5.38 15.44
C ASP A 39 0.55 -4.23 14.43
N VAL A 40 -0.49 -4.20 13.60
CA VAL A 40 -0.84 -2.98 12.88
C VAL A 40 -1.82 -2.23 13.76
N ASP A 41 -1.28 -1.27 14.51
CA ASP A 41 -2.06 -0.36 15.35
C ASP A 41 -3.29 0.17 14.56
N GLY A 42 -4.46 0.16 15.19
CA GLY A 42 -5.67 0.69 14.58
C GLY A 42 -5.50 2.16 14.15
N GLY A 43 -4.64 2.91 14.87
CA GLY A 43 -4.23 4.26 14.46
C GLY A 43 -3.52 4.29 13.11
N LEU A 44 -2.54 3.39 12.91
CA LEU A 44 -1.81 3.27 11.66
C LEU A 44 -2.72 2.85 10.49
N MET A 45 -3.60 1.88 10.69
CA MET A 45 -4.54 1.47 9.64
C MET A 45 -5.47 2.62 9.23
N SER A 46 -5.95 3.41 10.22
CA SER A 46 -6.74 4.61 9.95
C SER A 46 -5.96 5.61 9.11
N GLU A 47 -4.70 5.88 9.46
CA GLU A 47 -3.83 6.80 8.73
C GLU A 47 -3.60 6.35 7.27
N LEU A 48 -3.33 5.05 7.07
CA LEU A 48 -3.13 4.46 5.74
C LEU A 48 -4.41 4.49 4.89
N CYS A 49 -5.58 4.35 5.52
CA CYS A 49 -6.88 4.30 4.82
C CYS A 49 -7.48 5.68 4.53
N GLN A 50 -7.05 6.73 5.24
CA GLN A 50 -7.47 8.11 4.97
C GLN A 50 -7.00 8.60 3.59
N ARG A 51 -5.88 8.06 3.10
CA ARG A 51 -5.34 8.41 1.79
C ARG A 51 -6.18 7.79 0.66
N PRO A 52 -6.49 8.54 -0.42
CA PRO A 52 -7.31 8.06 -1.53
C PRO A 52 -6.53 7.16 -2.51
N LEU A 53 -5.75 6.23 -1.97
CA LEU A 53 -4.90 5.33 -2.76
C LEU A 53 -5.73 4.22 -3.42
N ASN A 54 -5.40 3.92 -4.68
CA ASN A 54 -5.94 2.78 -5.41
C ASN A 54 -5.19 1.48 -5.07
N GLY A 55 -5.77 0.34 -5.42
CA GLY A 55 -5.21 -0.97 -5.06
C GLY A 55 -3.83 -1.26 -5.66
N ARG A 56 -3.48 -0.61 -6.79
CA ARG A 56 -2.13 -0.72 -7.37
C ARG A 56 -1.12 0.10 -6.59
N GLU A 57 -1.50 1.30 -6.15
CA GLU A 57 -0.65 2.17 -5.34
C GLU A 57 -0.35 1.52 -3.99
N ILE A 58 -1.37 1.02 -3.29
CA ILE A 58 -1.19 0.29 -2.02
C ILE A 58 -0.21 -0.87 -2.20
N LYS A 59 -0.39 -1.68 -3.26
CA LYS A 59 0.49 -2.80 -3.56
C LYS A 59 1.93 -2.36 -3.87
N ASN A 60 2.09 -1.27 -4.62
CA ASN A 60 3.40 -0.73 -4.98
C ASN A 60 4.13 -0.23 -3.73
N ILE A 61 3.44 0.45 -2.82
CA ILE A 61 4.01 0.92 -1.55
C ILE A 61 4.57 -0.25 -0.74
N ILE A 62 3.76 -1.30 -0.51
CA ILE A 62 4.21 -2.49 0.21
C ILE A 62 5.41 -3.14 -0.48
N LYS A 63 5.36 -3.28 -1.81
CA LYS A 63 6.45 -3.88 -2.59
C LYS A 63 7.75 -3.07 -2.45
N THR A 64 7.68 -1.76 -2.55
CA THR A 64 8.85 -0.88 -2.40
C THR A 64 9.41 -0.96 -0.99
N ALA A 65 8.55 -0.97 0.04
CA ALA A 65 8.97 -1.16 1.43
C ALA A 65 9.67 -2.51 1.63
N THR A 66 9.15 -3.60 1.06
CA THR A 66 9.79 -4.93 1.12
C THR A 66 11.14 -4.94 0.41
N ILE A 67 11.24 -4.34 -0.78
CA ILE A 67 12.52 -4.24 -1.51
C ILE A 67 13.53 -3.41 -0.72
N PHE A 68 13.10 -2.29 -0.13
CA PHE A 68 13.93 -1.42 0.68
C PHE A 68 14.50 -2.15 1.90
N ALA A 69 13.67 -2.89 2.62
CA ALA A 69 14.11 -3.69 3.76
C ALA A 69 15.06 -4.83 3.33
N SER A 70 14.71 -5.54 2.25
CA SER A 70 15.54 -6.60 1.69
C SER A 70 16.91 -6.10 1.25
N TYR A 71 17.00 -4.89 0.69
CA TYR A 71 18.25 -4.25 0.32
C TYR A 71 19.16 -4.02 1.54
N HIS A 72 18.57 -3.78 2.72
CA HIS A 72 19.27 -3.63 3.99
C HIS A 72 19.49 -4.96 4.74
N GLY A 73 19.21 -6.11 4.11
CA GLY A 73 19.39 -7.43 4.71
C GLY A 73 18.46 -7.73 5.88
N ARG A 74 17.34 -7.00 6.00
CA ARG A 74 16.34 -7.17 7.07
C ARG A 74 14.96 -7.46 6.50
N THR A 75 14.09 -8.00 7.35
CA THR A 75 12.66 -8.14 7.01
C THR A 75 12.00 -6.77 6.98
N VAL A 76 10.92 -6.65 6.19
CA VAL A 76 10.13 -5.43 6.15
C VAL A 76 9.56 -5.14 7.52
N ASP A 77 9.56 -3.86 7.89
CA ASP A 77 8.92 -3.36 9.09
C ASP A 77 7.88 -2.29 8.72
N VAL A 78 6.97 -2.02 9.65
CA VAL A 78 5.94 -0.99 9.55
C VAL A 78 6.54 0.38 9.21
N GLN A 79 7.71 0.71 9.78
CA GLN A 79 8.40 1.97 9.49
C GLN A 79 8.79 2.12 8.01
N ASP A 80 9.06 1.02 7.30
CA ASP A 80 9.37 1.08 5.87
C ASP A 80 8.15 1.43 5.04
N VAL A 81 6.99 0.89 5.42
CA VAL A 81 5.73 1.20 4.77
C VAL A 81 5.42 2.69 4.95
N LEU A 82 5.52 3.20 6.18
CA LEU A 82 5.30 4.62 6.48
C LEU A 82 6.25 5.54 5.71
N ARG A 83 7.55 5.18 5.64
CA ARG A 83 8.53 5.96 4.88
C ARG A 83 8.18 6.04 3.40
N VAL A 84 7.77 4.92 2.79
CA VAL A 84 7.40 4.89 1.37
C VAL A 84 6.11 5.67 1.13
N VAL A 85 5.15 5.60 2.04
CA VAL A 85 3.92 6.40 1.98
C VAL A 85 4.26 7.90 2.00
N GLN A 86 5.05 8.36 2.98
CA GLN A 86 5.48 9.76 3.08
C GLN A 86 6.23 10.22 1.83
N THR A 87 7.17 9.42 1.33
CA THR A 87 7.90 9.75 0.09
C THR A 87 6.96 9.86 -1.12
N THR A 88 5.91 9.03 -1.16
CA THR A 88 4.90 9.08 -2.23
C THR A 88 4.02 10.31 -2.12
N ASP A 89 3.64 10.68 -0.89
CA ASP A 89 2.87 11.89 -0.59
C ASP A 89 3.68 13.14 -0.99
N ASP A 90 4.95 13.25 -0.58
CA ASP A 90 5.85 14.36 -0.92
C ASP A 90 5.99 14.53 -2.45
N LEU A 91 6.15 13.42 -3.19
CA LEU A 91 6.23 13.44 -4.65
C LEU A 91 4.91 13.85 -5.32
N SER A 92 3.77 13.56 -4.68
CA SER A 92 2.46 13.96 -5.17
C SER A 92 2.18 15.45 -4.98
N GLU A 93 2.72 16.06 -3.93
CA GLU A 93 2.58 17.50 -3.65
C GLU A 93 3.48 18.38 -4.54
N MET A 94 4.52 17.79 -5.15
CA MET A 94 5.44 18.48 -6.06
C MET A 94 4.96 18.54 -7.53
N ASN A 95 3.83 17.90 -7.87
CA ASN A 95 3.26 17.85 -9.23
C ASN A 95 1.88 18.51 -9.29
#